data_AF-A0A1G4ICJ5-F1
#
_entry.id   AF-A0A1G4ICJ5-F1
#
_cell.length_a   1.000
_cell.length_b   1.000
_cell.length_c   1.000
_cell.angle_alpha   90.00
_cell.angle_beta   90.00
_cell.angle_gamma   90.00
#
_symmetry.space_group_name_H-M   'P 1'
#
loop_
_entity.id
_entity.type
_entity.pdbx_description
1 polymer ?
#
loop_
_entity_poly.entity_id
_entity_poly.type
_entity_poly.pdbx_seq_one_letter_code
_entity_poly.pdbx_strand_id
1 'polypeptide(L)'
;MFRVTGLQLKNPVVFKQGQGMFSHQLKRLLQKKSIHRYNWDPLPMYDPRKLVHASRHMDVETWREVPDPHWDERSYLVPDQMFYNIPVPPEYKDAYWWRELQARRVQCPVEWVSHRMYNKGDRQRYDFQDLAFRKKFEFSYEEVVKNAKDMRS
;
A
#
# COMPACT_ATOMS: atom_id res chain seq x y z
N MET A 1 -13.71 -42.71 -68.51
CA MET A 1 -14.16 -41.68 -67.54
C MET A 1 -14.25 -42.32 -66.16
N PHE A 2 -13.31 -42.04 -65.25
CA PHE A 2 -13.37 -42.49 -63.87
C PHE A 2 -13.99 -41.37 -63.01
N ARG A 3 -15.21 -41.59 -62.51
CA ARG A 3 -15.82 -40.73 -61.49
C ARG A 3 -15.32 -41.18 -60.11
N VAL A 4 -14.41 -40.40 -59.53
CA VAL A 4 -13.99 -40.55 -58.13
C VAL A 4 -14.98 -39.77 -57.28
N THR A 5 -16.04 -40.43 -56.83
CA THR A 5 -16.93 -39.92 -55.77
C THR A 5 -16.40 -40.42 -54.43
N GLY A 6 -15.55 -39.64 -53.80
CA GLY A 6 -15.00 -39.93 -52.48
C GLY A 6 -14.73 -38.63 -51.73
N LEU A 7 -15.78 -37.97 -51.26
CA LEU A 7 -15.64 -36.96 -50.22
C LEU A 7 -15.09 -37.67 -48.97
N GLN A 8 -13.77 -37.56 -48.74
CA GLN A 8 -13.18 -37.88 -47.43
C GLN A 8 -13.72 -36.87 -46.42
N LEU A 9 -14.90 -37.16 -45.88
CA LEU A 9 -15.41 -36.53 -44.69
C LEU A 9 -14.48 -36.94 -43.55
N LYS A 10 -13.58 -36.02 -43.15
CA LYS A 10 -12.90 -36.12 -41.86
C LYS A 10 -14.00 -36.25 -40.81
N ASN A 11 -13.93 -37.28 -39.98
CA ASN A 11 -14.84 -37.44 -38.84
C ASN A 11 -14.98 -36.09 -38.13
N PRO A 12 -16.20 -35.55 -37.93
CA PRO A 12 -16.35 -34.34 -37.17
C PRO A 12 -15.76 -34.62 -35.79
N VAL A 13 -14.86 -33.75 -35.34
CA VAL A 13 -14.39 -33.77 -33.96
C VAL A 13 -15.64 -33.56 -33.11
N VAL A 14 -16.15 -34.65 -32.54
CA VAL A 14 -17.25 -34.61 -31.58
C VAL A 14 -16.69 -33.93 -30.35
N PHE A 15 -16.81 -32.59 -30.30
CA PHE A 15 -16.59 -31.83 -29.09
C PHE A 15 -17.51 -32.44 -28.03
N LYS A 16 -16.93 -33.05 -27.00
CA LYS A 16 -17.70 -33.52 -25.83
C LYS A 16 -18.52 -32.33 -25.34
N GLN A 17 -19.85 -32.44 -25.46
CA GLN A 17 -20.79 -31.52 -24.83
C GLN A 17 -20.41 -31.41 -23.36
N GLY A 18 -19.84 -30.27 -22.94
CA GLY A 18 -19.43 -30.03 -21.56
C GLY A 18 -18.01 -29.49 -21.36
N GLN A 19 -17.10 -29.61 -22.34
CA GLN A 19 -15.71 -29.12 -22.19
C GLN A 19 -15.37 -28.08 -23.25
N GLY A 20 -16.04 -26.92 -23.16
CA GLY A 20 -15.90 -25.83 -24.10
C GLY A 20 -14.56 -25.10 -24.01
N MET A 21 -14.08 -24.57 -25.15
CA MET A 21 -12.87 -23.74 -25.24
C MET A 21 -12.90 -22.53 -24.30
N PHE A 22 -14.10 -22.04 -23.95
CA PHE A 22 -14.30 -21.04 -22.90
C PHE A 22 -13.72 -21.47 -21.56
N SER A 23 -14.05 -22.67 -21.07
CA SER A 23 -13.52 -23.17 -19.80
C SER A 23 -11.99 -23.30 -19.83
N HIS A 24 -11.41 -23.73 -20.95
CA HIS A 24 -9.97 -23.84 -21.14
C HIS A 24 -9.27 -22.47 -21.15
N GLN A 25 -9.89 -21.47 -21.79
CA GLN A 25 -9.39 -20.09 -21.76
C GLN A 25 -9.55 -19.46 -20.38
N LEU A 26 -10.70 -19.63 -19.72
CA LEU A 26 -10.97 -19.06 -18.41
C LEU A 26 -10.04 -19.61 -17.33
N LYS A 27 -9.68 -20.90 -17.38
CA LYS A 27 -8.71 -21.48 -16.43
C LYS A 27 -7.40 -20.68 -16.36
N ARG A 28 -6.82 -20.33 -17.52
CA ARG A 28 -5.57 -19.54 -17.57
C ARG A 28 -5.78 -18.04 -17.37
N LEU A 29 -6.89 -17.50 -17.87
CA LEU A 29 -7.20 -16.08 -17.74
C LEU A 29 -7.46 -15.70 -16.27
N LEU A 30 -8.20 -16.53 -15.54
CA LEU A 30 -8.49 -16.32 -14.12
C LEU A 30 -7.32 -16.69 -13.20
N GLN A 31 -6.38 -17.53 -13.67
CA GLN A 31 -5.12 -17.79 -12.96
C GLN A 31 -4.16 -16.58 -13.01
N LYS A 32 -4.35 -15.66 -13.97
CA LYS A 32 -3.51 -14.46 -14.10
C LYS A 32 -3.72 -13.56 -12.88
N LYS A 33 -2.62 -13.17 -12.22
CA LYS A 33 -2.65 -12.24 -11.09
C LYS A 33 -3.22 -10.89 -11.52
N SER A 34 -4.09 -10.31 -10.70
CA SER A 34 -4.58 -8.94 -10.86
C SER A 34 -3.60 -7.94 -10.26
N ILE A 35 -3.72 -6.67 -10.64
CA ILE A 35 -3.05 -5.58 -9.93
C ILE A 35 -3.58 -5.54 -8.48
N HIS A 36 -2.67 -5.40 -7.52
CA HIS A 36 -3.00 -5.25 -6.11
C HIS A 36 -2.66 -3.84 -5.66
N ARG A 37 -3.60 -3.18 -4.98
CA ARG A 37 -3.38 -1.92 -4.29
C ARG A 37 -3.92 -2.06 -2.87
N TYR A 38 -3.12 -1.67 -1.89
CA TYR A 38 -3.56 -1.63 -0.51
C TYR A 38 -4.36 -0.34 -0.28
N ASN A 39 -5.68 -0.43 -0.24
CA ASN A 39 -6.56 0.70 0.07
C ASN A 39 -6.81 0.75 1.58
N TRP A 40 -6.67 1.92 2.18
CA TRP A 40 -6.95 2.10 3.61
C TRP A 40 -8.45 2.12 3.86
N ASP A 41 -8.85 1.67 5.06
CA ASP A 41 -10.27 1.66 5.42
C ASP A 41 -10.79 3.12 5.49
N PRO A 42 -11.98 3.40 4.94
CA PRO A 42 -12.54 4.74 4.99
C PRO A 42 -12.92 5.12 6.42
N LEU A 43 -12.92 6.42 6.71
CA LEU A 43 -13.36 6.96 8.00
C LEU A 43 -14.61 7.84 7.80
N PRO A 44 -15.79 7.23 7.55
CA PRO A 44 -17.00 7.99 7.24
C PRO A 44 -17.53 8.80 8.44
N MET A 45 -17.35 8.29 9.67
CA MET A 45 -17.82 8.95 10.89
C MET A 45 -16.87 10.04 11.38
N TYR A 46 -15.56 9.86 11.16
CA TYR A 46 -14.51 10.71 11.71
C TYR A 46 -13.74 11.36 10.57
N ASP A 47 -14.35 12.29 9.83
CA ASP A 47 -13.69 12.96 8.70
C ASP A 47 -12.61 13.96 9.19
N PRO A 48 -11.31 13.68 8.98
CA PRO A 48 -10.24 14.59 9.38
C PRO A 48 -10.35 15.96 8.70
N ARG A 49 -10.88 16.00 7.47
CA ARG A 49 -10.98 17.23 6.67
C ARG A 49 -11.99 18.20 7.27
N LYS A 50 -13.04 17.67 7.87
CA LYS A 50 -14.03 18.48 8.61
C LYS A 50 -13.45 19.02 9.91
N LEU A 51 -12.55 18.26 10.56
CA LEU A 51 -11.91 18.66 11.82
C LEU A 51 -10.81 19.70 11.67
N VAL A 52 -10.36 20.03 10.45
CA VAL A 52 -9.43 21.15 10.19
C VAL A 52 -9.97 22.47 10.77
N HIS A 53 -11.30 22.61 10.81
CA HIS A 53 -12.01 23.78 11.30
C HIS A 53 -12.38 23.70 12.80
N ALA A 54 -12.05 22.59 13.47
CA ALA A 54 -12.35 22.41 14.88
C ALA A 54 -11.35 23.19 15.76
N SER A 55 -11.83 23.66 16.92
CA SER A 55 -11.02 24.40 17.91
C SER A 55 -10.38 25.68 17.36
N ARG A 56 -11.06 26.36 16.41
CA ARG A 56 -10.61 27.65 15.83
C ARG A 56 -11.38 28.82 16.45
N HIS A 57 -10.71 29.96 16.59
CA HIS A 57 -11.38 31.22 16.91
C HIS A 57 -11.97 31.85 15.64
N MET A 58 -13.11 32.53 15.80
CA MET A 58 -13.78 33.25 14.71
C MET A 58 -13.64 34.74 14.94
N ASP A 59 -13.18 35.46 13.91
CA ASP A 59 -13.23 36.90 13.87
C ASP A 59 -14.70 37.34 13.67
N VAL A 60 -15.20 38.16 14.59
CA VAL A 60 -16.59 38.63 14.59
C VAL A 60 -16.82 39.67 13.49
N GLU A 61 -15.78 40.38 13.06
CA GLU A 61 -15.90 41.41 12.03
C GLU A 61 -16.04 40.80 10.63
N THR A 62 -15.21 39.80 10.32
CA THR A 62 -15.20 39.16 8.99
C THR A 62 -15.95 37.84 8.92
N TRP A 63 -16.36 37.27 10.06
CA TRP A 63 -16.95 35.93 10.17
C TRP A 63 -16.06 34.83 9.58
N ARG A 64 -14.74 34.98 9.73
CA ARG A 64 -13.72 34.04 9.24
C ARG A 64 -12.90 33.49 10.39
N GLU A 65 -12.30 32.34 10.16
CA GLU A 65 -11.33 31.76 11.09
C GLU A 65 -10.11 32.65 11.22
N VAL A 66 -9.71 32.90 12.46
CA VAL A 66 -8.47 33.59 12.78
C VAL A 66 -7.31 32.61 12.62
N PRO A 67 -6.24 32.96 11.87
CA PRO A 67 -5.02 32.17 11.84
C PRO A 67 -4.43 32.05 13.25
N ASP A 68 -4.24 30.82 13.72
CA ASP A 68 -3.71 30.54 15.06
C ASP A 68 -2.42 29.71 14.95
N PRO A 69 -1.24 30.31 15.19
CA PRO A 69 0.03 29.59 15.11
C PRO A 69 0.16 28.50 16.18
N HIS A 70 -0.52 28.62 17.33
CA HIS A 70 -0.52 27.60 18.36
C HIS A 70 -1.39 26.41 17.97
N TRP A 71 -2.47 26.65 17.22
CA TRP A 71 -3.25 25.56 16.62
C TRP A 71 -2.39 24.80 15.60
N ASP A 72 -1.68 25.51 14.73
CA ASP A 72 -0.83 24.90 13.71
C ASP A 72 0.31 24.07 14.33
N GLU A 73 0.95 24.57 15.39
CA GLU A 73 1.99 23.86 16.14
C GLU A 73 1.47 22.60 16.85
N ARG A 74 0.26 22.67 17.40
CA ARG A 74 -0.38 21.54 18.09
C ARG A 74 -0.99 20.51 17.16
N SER A 75 -1.17 20.86 15.88
CA SER A 75 -1.90 20.01 14.94
C SER A 75 -1.22 18.65 14.77
N TYR A 76 -2.02 17.59 14.94
CA TYR A 76 -1.61 16.24 14.60
C TYR A 76 -1.88 15.99 13.11
N LEU A 77 -0.86 15.53 12.39
CA LEU A 77 -0.93 15.31 10.95
C LEU A 77 -1.45 13.91 10.66
N VAL A 78 -2.76 13.80 10.39
CA VAL A 78 -3.39 12.53 10.01
C VAL A 78 -2.95 12.18 8.57
N PRO A 79 -2.43 10.97 8.33
CA PRO A 79 -2.08 10.53 6.98
C PRO A 79 -3.34 10.15 6.19
N ASP A 80 -3.33 10.41 4.88
CA ASP A 80 -4.35 9.93 3.94
C ASP A 80 -3.71 9.48 2.61
N GLN A 81 -4.39 8.65 1.83
CA GLN A 81 -3.89 8.21 0.52
C GLN A 81 -4.14 9.25 -0.58
N MET A 82 -5.14 10.11 -0.39
CA MET A 82 -5.50 11.18 -1.32
C MET A 82 -4.83 12.51 -0.97
N PHE A 83 -4.67 12.77 0.31
CA PHE A 83 -4.07 14.00 0.84
C PHE A 83 -2.80 13.65 1.62
N TYR A 84 -1.68 14.31 1.34
CA TYR A 84 -0.41 13.98 1.97
C TYR A 84 -0.48 14.04 3.50
N ASN A 85 -1.05 15.13 4.04
CA ASN A 85 -1.32 15.32 5.47
C ASN A 85 -2.65 16.07 5.63
N ILE A 86 -3.38 15.78 6.72
CA ILE A 86 -4.55 16.55 7.14
C ILE A 86 -4.33 17.00 8.59
N PRO A 87 -4.23 18.31 8.88
CA PRO A 87 -4.03 18.79 10.23
C PRO A 87 -5.32 18.67 11.04
N VAL A 88 -5.24 17.98 12.18
CA VAL A 88 -6.36 17.78 13.10
C VAL A 88 -5.93 18.21 14.50
N PRO A 89 -6.82 18.83 15.30
CA PRO A 89 -6.51 19.14 16.69
C PRO A 89 -6.14 17.87 17.48
N PRO A 90 -5.12 17.91 18.36
CA PRO A 90 -4.57 16.73 19.00
C PRO A 90 -5.57 16.00 19.92
N GLU A 91 -6.67 16.66 20.32
CA GLU A 91 -7.74 16.11 21.14
C GLU A 91 -8.48 14.96 20.44
N TYR A 92 -8.49 14.93 19.11
CA TYR A 92 -9.20 13.92 18.32
C TYR A 92 -8.29 12.87 17.67
N LYS A 93 -6.97 12.96 17.88
CA LYS A 93 -5.99 12.07 17.23
C LYS A 93 -6.24 10.59 17.53
N ASP A 94 -6.77 10.28 18.70
CA ASP A 94 -6.98 8.91 19.17
C ASP A 94 -8.07 8.19 18.37
N ALA A 95 -8.92 8.90 17.62
CA ALA A 95 -9.85 8.27 16.68
C ALA A 95 -9.13 7.71 15.43
N TYR A 96 -7.88 8.13 15.19
CA TYR A 96 -7.12 7.86 13.97
C TYR A 96 -5.95 6.88 14.16
N TRP A 97 -5.78 6.30 15.36
CA TRP A 97 -4.68 5.38 15.67
C TRP A 97 -4.55 4.21 14.67
N TRP A 98 -5.68 3.64 14.24
CA TRP A 98 -5.65 2.53 13.28
C TRP A 98 -5.14 3.00 11.92
N ARG A 99 -5.58 4.17 11.47
CA ARG A 99 -5.11 4.79 10.22
C ARG A 99 -3.62 5.11 10.30
N GLU A 100 -3.13 5.55 11.45
CA GLU A 100 -1.70 5.74 11.69
C GLU A 100 -0.92 4.42 11.52
N LEU A 101 -1.38 3.31 12.11
CA LEU A 101 -0.77 1.99 11.89
C LEU A 101 -0.85 1.56 10.42
N GLN A 102 -1.98 1.81 9.76
CA GLN A 102 -2.14 1.50 8.33
C GLN A 102 -1.18 2.28 7.45
N ALA A 103 -0.82 3.51 7.81
CA ALA A 103 0.16 4.32 7.09
C ALA A 103 1.60 3.89 7.38
N ARG A 104 1.90 3.45 8.60
CA ARG A 104 3.27 3.05 9.03
C ARG A 104 3.72 1.69 8.51
N ARG A 105 2.79 0.75 8.31
CA ARG A 105 3.13 -0.61 7.82
C ARG A 105 3.61 -0.66 6.36
N VAL A 106 4.04 -1.83 5.93
CA VAL A 106 4.64 -2.13 4.59
C VAL A 106 3.74 -1.96 3.34
N GLN A 107 2.49 -1.49 3.46
CA GLN A 107 1.56 -1.23 2.34
C GLN A 107 1.32 -2.42 1.36
N CYS A 108 1.71 -3.63 1.73
CA CYS A 108 1.48 -4.85 0.96
C CYS A 108 1.34 -6.06 1.89
N PRO A 109 0.88 -7.22 1.40
CA PRO A 109 0.84 -8.44 2.20
C PRO A 109 2.23 -8.82 2.71
N VAL A 110 2.35 -9.11 4.02
CA VAL A 110 3.63 -9.45 4.67
C VAL A 110 4.30 -10.65 4.01
N GLU A 111 3.53 -11.59 3.47
CA GLU A 111 4.05 -12.77 2.78
C GLU A 111 5.05 -12.39 1.67
N TRP A 112 4.82 -11.29 0.95
CA TRP A 112 5.66 -10.84 -0.16
C TRP A 112 7.06 -10.38 0.30
N VAL A 113 7.18 -9.95 1.55
CA VAL A 113 8.41 -9.44 2.16
C VAL A 113 8.89 -10.30 3.34
N SER A 114 8.23 -11.42 3.59
CA SER A 114 8.48 -12.28 4.76
C SER A 114 9.89 -12.85 4.78
N HIS A 115 10.54 -12.99 3.62
CA HIS A 115 11.95 -13.33 3.48
C HIS A 115 12.89 -12.42 4.29
N ARG A 116 12.52 -11.15 4.54
CA ARG A 116 13.28 -10.21 5.37
C ARG A 116 13.30 -10.61 6.85
N MET A 117 12.25 -11.29 7.32
CA MET A 117 12.16 -11.77 8.72
C MET A 117 12.94 -13.06 8.92
N TYR A 118 13.03 -13.91 7.90
CA TYR A 118 13.67 -15.22 8.03
C TYR A 118 15.20 -15.13 7.90
N ASN A 119 15.70 -14.29 7.00
CA ASN A 119 17.14 -14.08 6.84
C ASN A 119 17.74 -13.32 8.04
N LYS A 120 18.81 -13.85 8.65
CA LYS A 120 19.51 -13.21 9.79
C LYS A 120 20.04 -11.82 9.43
N GLY A 121 20.58 -11.63 8.22
CA GLY A 121 21.12 -10.34 7.79
C GLY A 121 20.04 -9.27 7.69
N ASP A 122 18.85 -9.62 7.20
CA ASP A 122 17.75 -8.66 7.08
C ASP A 122 17.07 -8.38 8.42
N ARG A 123 17.02 -9.36 9.32
CA ARG A 123 16.55 -9.14 10.71
C ARG A 123 17.30 -8.03 11.44
N GLN A 124 18.57 -7.82 11.13
CA GLN A 124 19.38 -6.75 11.74
C GLN A 124 19.25 -5.43 10.97
N ARG A 125 19.16 -5.51 9.63
CA ARG A 125 19.22 -4.35 8.74
C ARG A 125 17.87 -3.70 8.45
N TYR A 126 16.75 -4.37 8.74
CA TYR A 126 15.41 -3.82 8.53
C TYR A 126 14.79 -3.42 9.87
N ASP A 127 13.92 -2.42 9.81
CA ASP A 127 13.05 -2.02 10.90
C ASP A 127 11.67 -2.67 10.71
N PHE A 128 11.24 -3.40 11.74
CA PHE A 128 9.99 -4.17 11.77
C PHE A 128 8.93 -3.56 12.70
N GLN A 129 9.21 -2.38 13.27
CA GLN A 129 8.24 -1.65 14.10
C GLN A 129 6.95 -1.39 13.30
N ASP A 130 5.79 -1.60 13.92
CA ASP A 130 4.46 -1.39 13.31
C ASP A 130 4.23 -2.17 11.99
N LEU A 131 4.89 -3.32 11.83
CA LEU A 131 4.90 -4.10 10.57
C LEU A 131 5.45 -3.31 9.37
N ALA A 132 6.31 -2.32 9.63
CA ALA A 132 7.15 -1.73 8.62
C ALA A 132 8.20 -2.74 8.15
N PHE A 133 8.70 -2.55 6.92
CA PHE A 133 9.84 -3.30 6.37
C PHE A 133 10.79 -2.33 5.69
N ARG A 134 11.07 -1.20 6.35
CA ARG A 134 12.01 -0.20 5.84
C ARG A 134 13.43 -0.64 6.18
N LYS A 135 14.33 -0.57 5.20
CA LYS A 135 15.76 -0.82 5.44
C LYS A 135 16.28 0.32 6.33
N LYS A 136 16.93 -0.02 7.44
CA LYS A 136 17.67 0.95 8.27
C LYS A 136 18.86 1.46 7.47
N PHE A 137 19.42 2.58 7.92
CA PHE A 137 20.66 3.07 7.37
C PHE A 137 21.77 2.02 7.52
N GLU A 138 22.54 1.80 6.46
CA GLU A 138 23.67 0.88 6.42
C GLU A 138 24.80 1.61 5.70
N PHE A 139 25.95 1.74 6.37
CA PHE A 139 27.13 2.36 5.77
C PHE A 139 27.57 1.60 4.53
N SER A 140 28.01 2.34 3.53
CA SER A 140 28.67 1.73 2.37
C SER A 140 30.02 1.12 2.78
N TYR A 141 30.50 0.13 2.02
CA TYR A 141 31.80 -0.48 2.29
C TYR A 141 32.94 0.55 2.30
N GLU A 142 32.88 1.54 1.40
CA GLU A 142 33.87 2.62 1.33
C GLU A 142 33.91 3.44 2.63
N GLU A 143 32.75 3.85 3.14
CA GLU A 143 32.64 4.58 4.40
C GLU A 143 33.09 3.73 5.59
N VAL A 144 32.77 2.44 5.61
CA VAL A 144 33.22 1.53 6.68
C VAL A 144 34.76 1.43 6.69
N VAL A 145 35.39 1.23 5.53
CA VAL A 145 36.86 1.15 5.42
C VAL A 145 37.51 2.49 5.78
N LYS A 146 36.92 3.60 5.33
CA LYS A 146 37.39 4.94 5.68
C LYS A 146 37.32 5.18 7.19
N ASN A 147 36.19 4.89 7.83
CA ASN A 147 35.99 5.07 9.26
C ASN A 147 36.94 4.19 10.08
N ALA A 148 37.15 2.93 9.67
CA ALA A 148 38.12 2.04 10.30
C ALA A 148 39.55 2.58 10.19
N LYS A 149 39.93 3.08 9.00
CA LYS A 149 41.22 3.72 8.78
C LYS A 149 41.38 4.97 9.65
N ASP A 150 40.36 5.82 9.73
CA ASP A 150 40.36 7.06 10.51
C ASP A 150 40.48 6.78 12.02
N MET A 151 39.76 5.77 12.52
CA MET A 151 39.80 5.33 13.91
C MET A 151 41.04 4.49 14.26
N ARG A 152 41.84 4.08 13.27
CA ARG A 152 43.05 3.25 13.43
C ARG A 152 42.76 1.87 14.07
N SER A 153 41.60 1.28 13.75
CA SER A 153 41.13 -0.02 14.28
C SER A 153 40.53 -0.89 13.19
#